data_AF-A0A950NP01-F1
#
_entry.id   AF-A0A950NP01-F1
#
_cell.length_a   1.000
_cell.length_b   1.000
_cell.length_c   1.000
_cell.angle_alpha   90.00
_cell.angle_beta   90.00
_cell.angle_gamma   90.00
#
_symmetry.space_group_name_H-M   'P 1'
#
loop_
_entity.id
_entity.type
_entity.pdbx_description
1 polymer ?
#
loop_
_entity_poly.entity_id
_entity_poly.type
_entity_poly.pdbx_seq_one_letter_code
_entity_poly.pdbx_strand_id
1 'polypeptide(L)'
;MERTLLNEAIARLQLAETLLDIQTTVRTAARRVARAEGSTFVLRDGDKCFYADEDAMSPLWKGQRFPITQCISGWAMLNDDVAIVPDIFEDARVPIEAYRPTFVKSLVMVPVGSPAPVAAIGSYWARVHRPSDEQLSMLHELAREVASAIDRVGLQDAPFTPPYSTSQT
;
A
#
# COMPACT_ATOMS: atom_id res chain seq x y z
N MET A 1 7.01 19.89 7.33
CA MET A 1 6.93 19.86 5.85
C MET A 1 6.04 18.71 5.39
N GLU A 2 6.17 17.54 6.03
CA GLU A 2 5.43 16.31 5.82
C GLU A 2 3.93 16.47 6.07
N ARG A 3 3.55 17.17 7.16
CA ARG A 3 2.14 17.49 7.44
C ARG A 3 1.48 18.27 6.30
N THR A 4 2.20 19.22 5.70
CA THR A 4 1.71 19.96 4.52
C THR A 4 1.48 19.02 3.34
N LEU A 5 2.43 18.11 3.08
CA LEU A 5 2.30 17.10 2.03
C LEU A 5 1.10 16.17 2.26
N LEU A 6 0.85 15.78 3.52
CA LEU A 6 -0.33 15.01 3.88
C LEU A 6 -1.61 15.80 3.59
N ASN A 7 -1.71 17.05 4.06
CA ASN A 7 -2.89 17.89 3.83
C ASN A 7 -3.18 18.09 2.34
N GLU A 8 -2.15 18.28 1.51
CA GLU A 8 -2.32 18.35 0.06
C GLU A 8 -2.79 17.02 -0.55
N ALA A 9 -2.29 15.89 -0.06
CA ALA A 9 -2.74 14.57 -0.50
C ALA A 9 -4.21 14.34 -0.12
N ILE A 10 -4.62 14.75 1.08
CA ILE A 10 -6.02 14.69 1.53
C ILE A 10 -6.92 15.55 0.64
N ALA A 11 -6.50 16.79 0.33
CA ALA A 11 -7.25 17.64 -0.59
C ALA A 11 -7.41 17.02 -1.99
N ARG A 12 -6.37 16.36 -2.51
CA ARG A 12 -6.43 15.60 -3.77
C ARG A 12 -7.35 14.39 -3.67
N LEU A 13 -7.31 13.64 -2.56
CA LEU A 13 -8.20 12.50 -2.31
C LEU A 13 -9.66 12.91 -2.20
N GLN A 14 -9.97 14.11 -1.70
CA GLN A 14 -11.34 14.65 -1.64
C GLN A 14 -11.90 14.98 -3.04
N LEU A 15 -11.03 15.33 -3.99
CA LEU A 15 -11.37 15.65 -5.36
C LEU A 15 -11.22 14.47 -6.32
N ALA A 16 -10.74 13.32 -5.85
CA ALA A 16 -10.54 12.13 -6.68
C ALA A 16 -11.89 11.63 -7.23
N GLU A 17 -11.92 11.40 -8.55
CA GLU A 17 -13.07 10.90 -9.30
C GLU A 17 -12.86 9.45 -9.75
N THR A 18 -11.60 9.01 -9.83
CA THR A 18 -11.23 7.66 -10.27
C THR A 18 -10.31 6.96 -9.28
N LEU A 19 -10.29 5.63 -9.32
CA LEU A 19 -9.36 4.85 -8.51
C LEU A 19 -7.89 5.14 -8.89
N LEU A 20 -7.63 5.50 -10.14
CA LEU A 20 -6.28 5.89 -10.59
C LEU A 20 -5.80 7.18 -9.91
N ASP A 21 -6.70 8.15 -9.68
CA ASP A 21 -6.39 9.38 -8.94
C ASP A 21 -5.99 9.06 -7.50
N ILE A 22 -6.72 8.14 -6.86
CA ILE A 22 -6.42 7.63 -5.53
C ILE A 22 -5.04 6.95 -5.54
N GLN A 23 -4.82 5.97 -6.42
CA GLN A 23 -3.56 5.23 -6.53
C GLN A 23 -2.35 6.17 -6.64
N THR A 24 -2.40 7.10 -7.60
CA THR A 24 -1.32 8.05 -7.90
C THR A 24 -1.04 8.98 -6.73
N THR A 25 -2.10 9.48 -6.09
CA THR A 25 -1.98 10.36 -4.92
C THR A 25 -1.36 9.63 -3.74
N VAL A 26 -1.83 8.41 -3.45
CA VAL A 26 -1.43 7.64 -2.28
C VAL A 26 0.00 7.17 -2.35
N ARG A 27 0.45 6.58 -3.46
CA ARG A 27 1.86 6.16 -3.58
C ARG A 27 2.80 7.34 -3.36
N THR A 28 2.51 8.48 -3.97
CA THR A 28 3.38 9.66 -3.89
C THR A 28 3.39 10.23 -2.47
N ALA A 29 2.21 10.33 -1.84
CA ALA A 29 2.05 10.85 -0.49
C ALA A 29 2.72 9.94 0.54
N ALA A 30 2.44 8.63 0.51
CA ALA A 30 2.97 7.65 1.45
C ALA A 30 4.50 7.66 1.47
N ARG A 31 5.13 7.61 0.28
CA ARG A 31 6.59 7.69 0.17
C ARG A 31 7.17 8.95 0.83
N ARG A 32 6.58 10.11 0.54
CA ARG A 32 7.10 11.41 1.00
C ARG A 32 6.86 11.64 2.49
N VAL A 33 5.66 11.34 2.98
CA VAL A 33 5.27 11.44 4.39
C VAL A 33 6.13 10.53 5.26
N ALA A 34 6.38 9.30 4.80
CA ALA A 34 7.22 8.33 5.49
C ALA A 34 8.72 8.58 5.31
N ARG A 35 9.13 9.54 4.45
CA ARG A 35 10.53 9.73 4.02
C ARG A 35 11.18 8.40 3.62
N ALA A 36 10.44 7.63 2.83
CA ALA A 36 10.78 6.27 2.43
C ALA A 36 11.39 6.25 1.03
N GLU A 37 12.19 5.22 0.75
CA GLU A 37 12.78 5.01 -0.58
C GLU A 37 11.80 4.34 -1.55
N GLY A 38 10.72 3.74 -1.04
CA GLY A 38 9.56 3.38 -1.85
C GLY A 38 8.25 3.27 -1.08
N SER A 39 7.17 3.13 -1.85
CA SER A 39 5.82 2.93 -1.34
C SER A 39 4.98 2.15 -2.34
N THR A 40 3.90 1.54 -1.87
CA THR A 40 2.93 0.86 -2.72
C THR A 40 1.52 1.12 -2.24
N PHE A 41 0.58 0.99 -3.17
CA PHE A 41 -0.84 0.89 -2.88
C PHE A 41 -1.34 -0.47 -3.39
N VAL A 42 -1.92 -1.25 -2.48
CA VAL A 42 -2.33 -2.63 -2.70
C VAL A 42 -3.84 -2.74 -2.53
N LEU A 43 -4.52 -3.38 -3.48
CA LEU A 43 -5.95 -3.66 -3.40
C LEU A 43 -6.17 -5.11 -2.99
N ARG A 44 -7.20 -5.35 -2.19
CA ARG A 44 -7.70 -6.70 -1.92
C ARG A 44 -8.54 -7.17 -3.11
N ASP A 45 -8.08 -8.25 -3.74
CA ASP A 45 -8.72 -8.91 -4.88
C ASP A 45 -9.13 -10.32 -4.43
N GLY A 46 -10.25 -10.43 -3.71
CA GLY A 46 -10.71 -11.67 -3.10
C GLY A 46 -9.70 -12.29 -2.12
N ASP A 47 -9.11 -13.43 -2.51
CA ASP A 47 -8.08 -14.16 -1.79
C ASP A 47 -6.65 -13.73 -2.16
N LYS A 48 -6.50 -12.64 -2.91
CA LYS A 48 -5.22 -12.09 -3.36
C LYS A 48 -5.03 -10.63 -2.96
N CYS A 49 -3.77 -10.25 -2.88
CA CYS A 49 -3.32 -8.86 -2.83
C CYS A 49 -2.82 -8.47 -4.22
N PHE A 50 -3.46 -7.47 -4.83
CA PHE A 50 -3.03 -6.90 -6.09
C PHE A 50 -2.24 -5.60 -5.84
N TYR A 51 -0.96 -5.60 -6.18
CA TYR A 51 -0.10 -4.42 -6.04
C TYR A 51 -0.39 -3.45 -7.19
N ALA A 52 -1.34 -2.52 -6.96
CA ALA A 52 -1.94 -1.71 -8.00
C ALA A 52 -0.99 -0.62 -8.52
N ASP A 53 -0.29 0.07 -7.61
CA ASP A 53 0.66 1.10 -7.98
C ASP A 53 1.81 1.19 -6.97
N GLU A 54 2.92 1.79 -7.40
CA GLU A 54 4.12 1.99 -6.58
C GLU A 54 4.90 3.24 -6.99
N ASP A 55 5.53 3.88 -6.02
CA ASP A 55 6.52 4.94 -6.21
C ASP A 55 7.76 4.52 -5.42
N ALA A 56 8.82 4.08 -6.11
CA ALA A 56 10.00 3.50 -5.50
C ALA A 56 11.28 3.85 -6.26
N MET A 57 12.42 3.81 -5.56
CA MET A 57 13.74 4.06 -6.16
C MET A 57 14.18 2.98 -7.17
N SER A 58 13.58 1.79 -7.11
CA SER A 58 13.69 0.73 -8.12
C SER A 58 12.38 -0.05 -8.19
N PRO A 59 12.10 -0.78 -9.29
CA PRO A 59 10.88 -1.59 -9.41
C PRO A 59 10.73 -2.60 -8.27
N LEU A 60 9.49 -2.82 -7.83
CA LEU A 60 9.12 -3.81 -6.81
C LEU A 60 8.07 -4.79 -7.35
N TRP A 61 6.79 -4.60 -7.01
CA TRP A 61 5.73 -5.60 -7.19
C TRP A 61 4.53 -5.10 -7.99
N LYS A 62 4.53 -3.84 -8.46
CA LYS A 62 3.42 -3.29 -9.25
C LYS A 62 2.97 -4.24 -10.37
N GLY A 63 1.66 -4.44 -10.47
CA GLY A 63 1.02 -5.34 -11.43
C GLY A 63 0.93 -6.80 -10.98
N GLN A 64 1.63 -7.20 -9.92
CA GLN A 64 1.64 -8.58 -9.45
C GLN A 64 0.50 -8.86 -8.46
N ARG A 65 0.18 -10.15 -8.31
CA ARG A 65 -0.78 -10.66 -7.34
C ARG A 65 -0.15 -11.74 -6.48
N PHE A 66 -0.40 -11.67 -5.18
CA PHE A 66 0.04 -12.68 -4.22
C PHE A 66 -1.14 -13.19 -3.40
N PRO A 67 -1.14 -14.45 -2.95
CA PRO A 67 -2.14 -14.90 -1.99
C PRO A 67 -2.17 -13.98 -0.76
N ILE A 68 -3.36 -13.60 -0.32
CA ILE A 68 -3.55 -12.71 0.86
C ILE A 68 -2.96 -13.33 2.13
N THR A 69 -2.81 -14.65 2.18
CA THR A 69 -2.20 -15.36 3.31
C THR A 69 -0.67 -15.47 3.24
N GLN A 70 -0.04 -15.01 2.14
CA GLN A 70 1.40 -15.19 1.89
C GLN A 70 2.15 -13.87 1.63
N CYS A 71 1.57 -12.73 2.01
CA CYS A 71 2.24 -11.44 1.88
C CYS A 71 1.90 -10.51 3.05
N ILE A 72 2.81 -9.56 3.34
CA ILE A 72 2.68 -8.67 4.49
C ILE A 72 1.49 -7.69 4.36
N SER A 73 1.14 -7.30 3.12
CA SER A 73 -0.08 -6.55 2.82
C SER A 73 -1.34 -7.33 3.18
N GLY A 74 -1.36 -8.62 2.88
CA GLY A 74 -2.46 -9.48 3.25
C GLY A 74 -2.53 -9.73 4.75
N TRP A 75 -1.39 -9.87 5.44
CA TRP A 75 -1.37 -9.91 6.91
C TRP A 75 -2.02 -8.66 7.52
N ALA A 76 -1.66 -7.46 7.04
CA ALA A 76 -2.24 -6.21 7.54
C ALA A 76 -3.76 -6.15 7.33
N MET A 77 -4.23 -6.54 6.14
CA MET A 77 -5.66 -6.54 5.82
C MET A 77 -6.46 -7.63 6.55
N LEU A 78 -5.88 -8.81 6.80
CA LEU A 78 -6.55 -9.90 7.49
C LEU A 78 -6.66 -9.68 9.00
N ASN A 79 -5.68 -9.00 9.59
CA ASN A 79 -5.65 -8.71 11.03
C ASN A 79 -6.28 -7.35 11.38
N ASP A 80 -6.66 -6.55 10.37
CA ASP A 80 -7.11 -5.16 10.55
C ASP A 80 -6.14 -4.35 11.43
N ASP A 81 -4.83 -4.55 11.20
CA ASP A 81 -3.77 -3.98 12.02
C ASP A 81 -2.53 -3.59 11.20
N VAL A 82 -1.77 -2.63 11.72
CA VAL A 82 -0.58 -2.09 11.08
C VAL A 82 0.60 -3.05 11.26
N ALA A 83 1.16 -3.53 10.15
CA ALA A 83 2.39 -4.32 10.19
C ALA A 83 3.61 -3.39 10.22
N ILE A 84 4.24 -3.24 11.39
CA ILE A 84 5.53 -2.55 11.53
C ILE A 84 6.65 -3.60 11.50
N VAL A 85 7.58 -3.48 10.56
CA VAL A 85 8.69 -4.41 10.35
C VAL A 85 10.01 -3.63 10.32
N PRO A 86 10.69 -3.45 11.48
CA PRO A 86 11.94 -2.69 11.55
C PRO A 86 13.11 -3.33 10.81
N ASP A 87 13.12 -4.65 10.69
CA ASP A 87 14.08 -5.44 9.94
C ASP A 87 13.38 -6.64 9.30
N ILE A 88 13.44 -6.76 7.97
CA ILE A 88 12.81 -7.86 7.24
C ILE A 88 13.48 -9.22 7.46
N PHE A 89 14.75 -9.25 7.90
CA PHE A 89 15.46 -10.50 8.14
C PHE A 89 15.06 -11.16 9.47
N GLU A 90 14.45 -10.38 10.37
CA GLU A 90 14.06 -10.81 11.72
C GLU A 90 12.54 -11.01 11.87
N ASP A 91 11.75 -10.73 10.83
CA ASP A 91 10.28 -10.80 10.88
C ASP A 91 9.74 -11.99 10.09
N ALA A 92 9.22 -12.99 10.81
CA ALA A 92 8.70 -14.23 10.22
C ALA A 92 7.49 -14.03 9.28
N ARG A 93 6.84 -12.86 9.30
CA ARG A 93 5.73 -12.55 8.39
C ARG A 93 6.22 -12.21 6.98
N VAL A 94 7.52 -11.95 6.80
CA VAL A 94 8.09 -11.52 5.52
C VAL A 94 8.66 -12.72 4.74
N PRO A 95 8.20 -12.97 3.50
CA PRO A 95 8.80 -13.99 2.64
C PRO A 95 10.14 -13.49 2.09
N ILE A 96 11.22 -13.70 2.85
CA ILE A 96 12.52 -13.05 2.60
C ILE A 96 13.08 -13.25 1.18
N GLU A 97 12.82 -14.40 0.56
CA GLU A 97 13.27 -14.70 -0.80
C GLU A 97 12.72 -13.72 -1.85
N ALA A 98 11.48 -13.22 -1.67
CA ALA A 98 10.91 -12.21 -2.55
C ALA A 98 11.54 -10.81 -2.36
N TYR A 99 12.15 -10.56 -1.20
CA TYR A 99 12.76 -9.29 -0.83
C TYR A 99 14.26 -9.23 -1.11
N ARG A 100 14.96 -10.38 -1.16
CA ARG A 100 16.40 -10.48 -1.48
C ARG A 100 16.85 -9.67 -2.71
N PRO A 101 16.12 -9.65 -3.85
CA PRO A 101 16.55 -8.89 -5.03
C PRO A 101 16.21 -7.40 -4.96
N THR A 102 15.60 -6.92 -3.87
CA THR A 102 15.12 -5.54 -3.73
C THR A 102 16.02 -4.72 -2.79
N PHE A 103 15.82 -3.40 -2.77
CA PHE A 103 16.50 -2.53 -1.80
C PHE A 103 15.90 -2.63 -0.38
N VAL A 104 14.70 -3.19 -0.23
CA VAL A 104 13.93 -3.11 1.00
C VAL A 104 14.65 -3.83 2.15
N LYS A 105 14.78 -3.15 3.29
CA LYS A 105 15.34 -3.69 4.54
C LYS A 105 14.38 -3.55 5.72
N SER A 106 13.42 -2.65 5.64
CA SER A 106 12.37 -2.46 6.62
C SER A 106 11.13 -1.89 5.93
N LEU A 107 9.97 -2.06 6.55
CA LEU A 107 8.71 -1.59 5.99
C LEU A 107 7.66 -1.32 7.06
N VAL A 108 6.64 -0.58 6.65
CA VAL A 108 5.36 -0.52 7.33
C VAL A 108 4.25 -0.77 6.33
N MET A 109 3.20 -1.46 6.77
CA MET A 109 2.02 -1.75 5.97
C MET A 109 0.78 -1.37 6.77
N VAL A 110 0.02 -0.40 6.28
CA VAL A 110 -1.17 0.14 6.94
C VAL A 110 -2.42 -0.33 6.18
N PRO A 111 -3.37 -1.04 6.82
CA PRO A 111 -4.62 -1.41 6.17
C PRO A 111 -5.50 -0.18 5.90
N VAL A 112 -6.33 -0.26 4.87
CA VAL A 112 -7.26 0.79 4.44
C VAL A 112 -8.68 0.26 4.55
N GLY A 113 -9.47 0.93 5.40
CA GLY A 113 -10.81 0.50 5.80
C GLY A 113 -10.77 -0.44 7.01
N SER A 114 -11.85 -0.49 7.77
CA SER A 114 -12.08 -1.35 8.94
C SER A 114 -13.60 -1.50 9.11
N PRO A 115 -14.13 -2.65 9.59
CA PRO A 115 -13.45 -3.85 10.08
C PRO A 115 -13.04 -4.84 8.97
N ALA A 116 -13.29 -4.50 7.70
CA ALA A 116 -12.96 -5.33 6.56
C ALA A 116 -12.08 -4.53 5.57
N PRO A 117 -10.75 -4.44 5.81
CA PRO A 117 -9.85 -3.71 4.93
C PRO A 117 -9.95 -4.17 3.47
N VAL A 118 -10.06 -3.19 2.57
CA VAL A 118 -10.18 -3.40 1.10
C VAL A 118 -8.90 -3.06 0.36
N ALA A 119 -7.94 -2.43 1.05
CA ALA A 119 -6.65 -2.06 0.50
C ALA A 119 -5.59 -1.98 1.62
N ALA A 120 -4.33 -1.77 1.23
CA ALA A 120 -3.23 -1.47 2.14
C ALA A 120 -2.24 -0.50 1.50
N ILE A 121 -1.58 0.31 2.34
CA ILE A 121 -0.53 1.25 1.95
C ILE A 121 0.79 0.79 2.55
N GLY A 122 1.77 0.52 1.69
CA GLY A 122 3.12 0.15 2.10
C GLY A 122 4.10 1.30 1.99
N SER A 123 5.03 1.40 2.92
CA SER A 123 6.24 2.25 2.81
C SER A 123 7.47 1.42 3.13
N TYR A 124 8.53 1.59 2.34
CA TYR A 124 9.72 0.74 2.33
C TYR A 124 11.00 1.56 2.47
N TRP A 125 11.90 1.14 3.35
CA TRP A 125 13.20 1.77 3.51
C TRP A 125 14.35 0.84 3.13
N ALA A 126 15.43 1.43 2.60
CA ALA A 126 16.67 0.75 2.20
C ALA A 126 17.61 0.42 3.37
N ARG A 127 17.16 0.67 4.61
CA ARG A 127 17.90 0.44 5.85
C ARG A 127 16.97 -0.12 6.92
N VAL A 128 17.55 -0.77 7.93
CA VAL A 128 16.84 -1.10 9.17
C VAL A 128 16.31 0.19 9.78
N HIS A 129 15.00 0.29 9.91
CA HIS A 129 14.33 1.52 10.32
C HIS A 129 12.97 1.19 10.94
N ARG A 130 12.75 1.72 12.14
CA ARG A 130 11.42 1.79 12.73
C ARG A 130 10.85 3.19 12.44
N PRO A 131 9.67 3.29 11.79
CA PRO A 131 9.03 4.58 11.60
C PRO A 131 8.70 5.22 12.94
N SER A 132 8.81 6.55 13.02
CA SER A 132 8.42 7.32 14.20
C SER A 132 6.90 7.32 14.39
N ASP A 133 6.45 7.62 15.60
CA ASP A 133 5.02 7.73 15.90
C ASP A 133 4.33 8.79 15.03
N GLU A 134 5.04 9.87 14.67
CA GLU A 134 4.52 10.90 13.77
C GLU A 134 4.34 10.36 12.34
N GLN A 135 5.31 9.62 11.81
CA GLN A 135 5.21 8.99 10.49
C GLN A 135 4.07 7.97 10.45
N LEU A 136 3.95 7.14 11.50
CA LEU A 136 2.85 6.19 11.65
C LEU A 136 1.50 6.90 11.72
N SER A 137 1.38 7.94 12.54
CA SER A 137 0.17 8.75 12.66
C SER A 137 -0.26 9.33 11.32
N MET A 138 0.67 9.90 10.55
CA MET A 138 0.37 10.46 9.23
C MET A 138 -0.02 9.39 8.19
N LEU A 139 0.61 8.22 8.21
CA LEU A 139 0.22 7.11 7.33
C LEU A 139 -1.16 6.55 7.68
N HIS A 140 -1.49 6.49 8.97
CA HIS A 140 -2.80 6.07 9.45
C HIS A 140 -3.89 7.07 9.05
N GLU A 141 -3.60 8.37 9.18
CA GLU A 141 -4.46 9.45 8.70
C GLU A 141 -4.67 9.38 7.18
N LEU A 142 -3.60 9.16 6.42
CA LEU A 142 -3.69 8.94 4.97
C LEU A 142 -4.59 7.73 4.66
N ALA A 143 -4.39 6.59 5.33
CA ALA A 143 -5.20 5.39 5.11
C ALA A 143 -6.70 5.61 5.38
N ARG A 144 -7.04 6.39 6.41
CA ARG A 144 -8.43 6.78 6.71
C ARG A 144 -9.05 7.58 5.57
N GLU A 145 -8.34 8.59 5.06
CA GLU A 145 -8.85 9.43 3.97
C GLU A 145 -8.95 8.66 2.65
N VAL A 146 -8.05 7.69 2.43
CA VAL A 146 -8.14 6.77 1.28
C VAL A 146 -9.36 5.87 1.38
N ALA A 147 -9.71 5.36 2.57
CA ALA A 147 -10.92 4.58 2.75
C ALA A 147 -12.16 5.40 2.37
N SER A 148 -12.28 6.63 2.87
CA SER A 148 -13.36 7.56 2.49
C SER A 148 -13.39 7.86 0.99
N ALA A 149 -12.24 7.96 0.33
CA ALA A 149 -12.16 8.17 -1.11
C ALA A 149 -12.61 6.92 -1.90
N ILE A 150 -12.22 5.73 -1.46
CA ILE A 150 -12.65 4.46 -2.06
C ILE A 150 -14.16 4.28 -1.89
N ASP A 151 -14.73 4.58 -0.72
CA ASP A 151 -16.17 4.47 -0.49
C ASP A 151 -16.98 5.38 -1.43
N ARG A 152 -16.43 6.54 -1.78
CA ARG A 152 -17.06 7.50 -2.69
C ARG A 152 -16.89 7.13 -4.17
N VAL A 153 -15.67 6.75 -4.56
CA VAL A 153 -15.29 6.51 -5.97
C VAL A 153 -15.62 5.08 -6.40
N GLY A 154 -15.52 4.13 -5.49
CA GLY A 154 -15.64 2.69 -5.74
C GLY A 154 -14.36 2.06 -6.30
N LEU A 155 -14.43 0.74 -6.51
CA LEU A 155 -13.33 -0.09 -7.01
C LEU A 155 -13.63 -0.73 -8.38
N GLN A 156 -14.71 -0.33 -9.04
CA GLN A 156 -15.19 -0.93 -10.29
C GLN A 156 -14.17 -0.84 -11.45
N ASP A 157 -13.36 0.21 -11.48
CA ASP A 157 -12.32 0.42 -12.50
C ASP A 157 -10.96 -0.12 -12.10
N ALA A 158 -10.88 -0.82 -10.96
CA ALA A 158 -9.66 -1.51 -10.59
C ALA A 158 -9.32 -2.55 -11.67
N PRO A 159 -8.03 -2.68 -12.05
CA PRO A 159 -7.61 -3.67 -13.02
C PRO A 159 -7.55 -5.07 -12.37
N PHE A 160 -8.60 -5.46 -11.65
CA PHE A 160 -8.84 -6.81 -11.13
C PHE A 160 -8.92 -7.81 -12.29
N THR A 161 -9.36 -7.36 -13.47
CA THR A 161 -9.42 -8.18 -14.68
C THR A 161 -8.02 -8.30 -15.32
N PRO A 162 -7.53 -9.52 -15.64
CA PRO A 162 -6.34 -9.65 -16.48
C PRO A 162 -6.59 -8.96 -17.84
N PRO A 163 -5.58 -8.33 -18.46
CA PRO A 163 -5.71 -7.89 -19.84
C PRO A 163 -5.97 -9.15 -20.68
N TYR A 164 -7.19 -9.29 -21.18
CA TYR A 164 -7.71 -10.41 -21.98
C TYR A 164 -8.01 -11.71 -21.23
N SER A 165 -9.27 -11.88 -20.82
CA SER A 165 -9.99 -13.15 -20.99
C SER A 165 -10.90 -13.00 -22.20
N THR A 166 -10.32 -13.00 -23.40
CA THR A 166 -11.10 -13.31 -24.61
C THR A 166 -11.45 -14.78 -24.58
N SER A 167 -12.74 -15.05 -24.50
CA SER A 167 -13.38 -16.35 -24.68
C SER A 167 -12.70 -17.18 -25.76
N GLN A 168 -12.34 -18.43 -25.47
CA GLN A 168 -12.28 -19.47 -26.47
C GLN A 168 -12.93 -20.74 -25.92
N THR A 169 -14.14 -20.96 -26.45
CA THR A 169 -14.83 -22.22 -26.81
C THR A 169 -14.99 -23.30 -25.76
#